data_AF-A0A969E001-F1
#
_entry.id   AF-A0A969E001-F1
#
_cell.length_a   1.000
_cell.length_b   1.000
_cell.length_c   1.000
_cell.angle_alpha   90.00
_cell.angle_beta   90.00
_cell.angle_gamma   90.00
#
_symmetry.space_group_name_H-M   'P 1'
#
loop_
_entity.id
_entity.type
_entity.pdbx_description
1 polymer ?
#
loop_
_entity_poly.entity_id
_entity_poly.type
_entity_poly.pdbx_seq_one_letter_code
_entity_poly.pdbx_strand_id
1 'polypeptide(L)'
;MVQHQLGVTWQSWISHFRQAQGEGATEVGRDILLLRRYNAATAAHQPQIFAGAIDCFLCSEMHRTQVPKVESAALDGVRIHRLTGYHHTLFESPHVEYLAEQLAGAMARSQVAEETQPVA
;
A
#
# COMPACT_ATOMS: atom_id res chain seq x y z
N MET A 1 -23.34 20.83 -15.67
CA MET A 1 -22.30 19.87 -15.26
C MET A 1 -21.40 20.57 -14.26
N VAL A 2 -21.51 20.26 -12.96
CA VAL A 2 -20.65 20.84 -11.92
C VAL A 2 -19.51 19.85 -11.69
N GLN A 3 -18.32 20.20 -12.16
CA GLN A 3 -17.09 19.46 -11.82
C GLN A 3 -16.67 19.90 -10.41
N HIS A 4 -16.83 19.01 -9.43
CA HIS A 4 -16.17 19.17 -8.14
C HIS A 4 -14.68 18.84 -8.31
N GLN A 5 -13.85 19.87 -8.49
CA GLN A 5 -12.41 19.73 -8.27
C GLN A 5 -12.16 19.63 -6.77
N LEU A 6 -11.71 18.47 -6.30
CA LEU A 6 -11.07 18.34 -4.99
C LEU A 6 -9.67 18.97 -5.08
N GLY A 7 -9.63 20.30 -5.06
CA GLY A 7 -8.42 21.11 -5.18
C GLY A 7 -7.62 21.19 -3.88
N VAL A 8 -7.12 20.05 -3.39
CA VAL A 8 -6.12 20.06 -2.31
C VAL A 8 -4.81 19.54 -2.89
N THR A 9 -3.89 20.44 -3.20
CA THR A 9 -2.53 20.08 -3.62
C THR A 9 -1.73 19.57 -2.41
N TRP A 10 -0.71 18.74 -2.64
CA TRP A 10 0.18 18.23 -1.58
C TRP A 10 0.74 19.38 -0.72
N GLN A 11 1.04 20.52 -1.35
CA GLN A 11 1.52 21.74 -0.70
C GLN A 11 0.45 22.39 0.20
N SER A 12 -0.82 22.39 -0.20
CA SER A 12 -1.94 22.85 0.62
C SER A 12 -2.13 21.95 1.84
N TRP A 13 -2.01 20.63 1.66
CA TRP A 13 -2.09 19.67 2.76
C TRP A 13 -0.96 19.84 3.78
N ILE A 14 0.29 20.02 3.32
CA ILE A 14 1.43 20.38 4.19
C ILE A 14 1.13 21.66 4.96
N SER A 15 0.66 22.69 4.26
CA SER A 15 0.49 24.02 4.84
C SER A 15 -0.57 24.01 5.93
N HIS A 16 -1.69 23.33 5.70
CA HIS A 16 -2.72 23.12 6.72
C HIS A 16 -2.20 22.28 7.90
N PHE A 17 -1.42 21.24 7.63
CA PHE A 17 -0.79 20.45 8.69
C PHE A 17 0.18 21.29 9.52
N ARG A 18 0.99 22.15 8.89
CA ARG A 18 1.93 23.07 9.57
C ARG A 18 1.19 24.09 10.43
N GLN A 19 0.10 24.65 9.93
CA GLN A 19 -0.70 25.66 10.64
C GLN A 19 -1.43 25.06 11.86
N ALA A 20 -1.90 23.82 11.76
CA ALA A 20 -2.57 23.11 12.85
C ALA A 20 -1.63 22.71 14.02
N GLN A 21 -0.32 22.79 13.82
CA GLN A 21 0.70 22.31 14.77
C GLN A 21 1.25 23.41 15.69
N GLY A 22 0.88 24.67 15.47
CA GLY A 22 1.40 25.82 16.21
C GLY A 22 2.83 26.21 15.81
N GLU A 23 3.08 27.52 15.73
CA GLU A 23 4.42 28.09 15.57
C GLU A 23 5.22 27.83 16.86
N GLY A 24 6.10 26.82 16.86
CA GLY A 24 6.93 26.51 18.02
C GLY A 24 7.57 25.11 18.02
N ALA A 25 7.05 24.17 17.23
CA ALA A 25 7.70 22.87 17.07
C ALA A 25 8.95 22.99 16.18
N THR A 26 10.10 22.54 16.68
CA THR A 26 11.31 22.32 15.87
C THR A 26 10.98 21.31 14.75
N GLU A 27 11.69 21.38 13.64
CA GLU A 27 11.49 20.46 12.50
C GLU A 27 11.52 18.98 12.95
N VAL A 28 12.48 18.63 13.81
CA VAL A 28 12.58 17.31 14.46
C VAL A 28 11.32 16.96 15.27
N GLY A 29 10.76 17.91 16.03
CA GLY A 29 9.52 17.68 16.79
C GLY A 29 8.31 17.40 15.90
N ARG A 30 8.26 18.01 14.71
CA ARG A 30 7.19 17.81 13.73
C ARG A 30 7.28 16.44 13.07
N ASP A 31 8.48 16.00 12.70
CA ASP A 31 8.70 14.69 12.09
C ASP A 31 8.38 13.55 13.06
N ILE A 32 8.81 13.69 14.33
CA ILE A 32 8.47 12.73 15.39
C ILE A 32 6.95 12.63 15.54
N LEU A 33 6.23 13.76 15.52
CA LEU A 33 4.79 13.76 15.66
C LEU A 33 4.08 13.16 14.44
N LEU A 34 4.58 13.41 13.22
CA LEU A 34 4.05 12.79 12.01
C LEU A 34 4.21 11.27 12.07
N LEU A 35 5.40 10.78 12.43
CA LEU A 35 5.66 9.35 12.61
C LEU A 35 4.74 8.72 13.66
N ARG A 36 4.53 9.40 14.79
CA ARG A 36 3.60 8.93 15.84
C ARG A 36 2.17 8.82 15.33
N ARG A 37 1.68 9.83 14.61
CA ARG A 37 0.32 9.83 14.03
C ARG A 37 0.17 8.77 12.95
N TYR A 38 1.16 8.62 12.08
CA TYR A 38 1.19 7.56 11.06
C TYR A 38 1.12 6.17 11.70
N ASN A 39 1.94 5.91 12.72
CA ASN A 39 1.95 4.63 13.43
C ASN A 39 0.62 4.37 14.15
N ALA A 40 0.05 5.39 14.81
CA ALA A 40 -1.26 5.27 15.46
C ALA A 40 -2.38 4.97 14.46
N ALA A 41 -2.40 5.66 13.32
CA ALA A 41 -3.37 5.42 12.25
C ALA A 41 -3.23 4.01 11.68
N THR A 42 -1.99 3.57 11.41
CA THR A 42 -1.71 2.21 10.88
C THR A 42 -2.08 1.11 11.89
N ALA A 43 -1.89 1.36 13.19
CA ALA A 43 -2.27 0.44 14.24
C ALA A 43 -3.79 0.31 14.37
N ALA A 44 -4.50 1.45 14.35
CA ALA A 44 -5.95 1.51 14.50
C ALA A 44 -6.73 1.09 13.24
N HIS A 45 -6.10 1.13 12.06
CA HIS A 45 -6.76 0.74 10.82
C HIS A 45 -7.11 -0.76 10.80
N GLN A 46 -8.40 -1.02 10.56
CA GLN A 46 -8.96 -2.34 10.31
C GLN A 46 -9.24 -2.46 8.80
N PRO A 47 -8.51 -3.33 8.07
CA PRO A 47 -8.77 -3.57 6.66
C PRO A 47 -10.19 -4.07 6.44
N GLN A 48 -10.82 -3.61 5.35
CA GLN A 48 -12.10 -4.15 4.92
C GLN A 48 -11.89 -5.54 4.30
N ILE A 49 -12.88 -6.42 4.47
CA ILE A 49 -12.87 -7.74 3.85
C ILE A 49 -12.97 -7.58 2.33
N PHE A 50 -12.05 -8.22 1.62
CA PHE A 50 -12.01 -8.33 0.18
C PHE A 50 -12.46 -9.74 -0.22
N ALA A 51 -13.46 -9.81 -1.09
CA ALA A 51 -14.07 -11.08 -1.47
C ALA A 51 -13.21 -11.94 -2.39
N GLY A 52 -12.16 -11.38 -3.01
CA GLY A 52 -11.28 -12.11 -3.92
C GLY A 52 -9.95 -12.50 -3.29
N ALA A 53 -9.10 -13.12 -4.12
CA ALA A 53 -7.73 -13.44 -3.76
C ALA A 53 -6.84 -12.20 -3.89
N ILE A 54 -5.85 -12.06 -3.00
CA ILE A 54 -4.87 -10.97 -3.06
C ILE A 54 -3.50 -11.53 -3.47
N ASP A 55 -2.93 -11.04 -4.56
CA ASP A 55 -1.51 -11.24 -4.86
C ASP A 55 -0.68 -10.23 -4.05
N CYS A 56 0.17 -10.73 -3.14
CA CYS A 56 1.02 -9.94 -2.26
C CYS A 56 2.49 -10.13 -2.61
N PHE A 57 3.16 -9.04 -2.98
CA PHE A 57 4.58 -9.04 -3.33
C PHE A 57 5.42 -8.65 -2.10
N LEU A 58 6.23 -9.59 -1.60
CA LEU A 58 7.02 -9.44 -0.38
C LEU A 58 8.52 -9.45 -0.68
N CYS A 59 9.21 -8.41 -0.23
CA CYS A 59 10.67 -8.34 -0.27
C CYS A 59 11.29 -9.37 0.69
N SER A 60 12.17 -10.25 0.18
CA SER A 60 12.77 -11.37 0.91
C SER A 60 13.73 -10.93 2.02
N GLU A 61 14.44 -9.82 1.82
CA GLU A 61 15.49 -9.34 2.72
C GLU A 61 14.95 -8.75 4.03
N MET A 62 13.62 -8.56 4.12
CA MET A 62 12.96 -8.17 5.36
C MET A 62 12.69 -9.36 6.31
N HIS A 63 13.04 -10.59 5.91
CA HIS A 63 12.78 -11.85 6.63
C HIS A 63 11.32 -12.03 7.08
N ARG A 64 10.38 -11.29 6.46
CA ARG A 64 8.95 -11.44 6.72
C ARG A 64 8.41 -12.60 5.90
N THR A 65 7.70 -13.49 6.57
CA THR A 65 7.11 -14.68 5.95
C THR A 65 5.59 -14.63 5.87
N GLN A 66 4.96 -13.73 6.61
CA GLN A 66 3.51 -13.63 6.75
C GLN A 66 3.06 -12.17 6.68
N VAL A 67 1.80 -11.97 6.26
CA VAL A 67 1.14 -10.67 6.19
C VAL A 67 -0.22 -10.75 6.89
N PRO A 68 -0.25 -10.91 8.23
CA PRO A 68 -1.46 -11.32 8.95
C PRO A 68 -2.66 -10.39 8.76
N LYS A 69 -2.43 -9.07 8.65
CA LYS A 69 -3.51 -8.10 8.38
C LYS A 69 -4.10 -8.24 6.96
N VAL A 70 -3.29 -8.65 5.99
CA VAL A 70 -3.73 -8.86 4.60
C VAL A 70 -4.39 -10.24 4.48
N GLU A 71 -3.81 -11.25 5.12
CA GLU A 71 -4.38 -12.60 5.22
C GLU A 71 -5.77 -12.58 5.86
N SER A 72 -5.97 -11.81 6.93
CA SER A 72 -7.28 -11.65 7.55
C SER A 72 -8.30 -10.91 6.68
N ALA A 73 -7.85 -10.19 5.65
CA ALA A 73 -8.71 -9.37 4.80
C ALA A 73 -9.17 -10.10 3.52
N ALA A 74 -8.41 -11.10 3.04
CA ALA A 74 -8.72 -11.79 1.79
C ALA A 74 -9.55 -13.06 2.02
N LEU A 75 -10.79 -13.11 1.52
CA LEU A 75 -11.65 -14.30 1.65
C LEU A 75 -11.12 -15.50 0.86
N ASP A 76 -10.65 -15.27 -0.37
CA ASP A 76 -10.08 -16.33 -1.20
C ASP A 76 -8.56 -16.52 -0.97
N GLY A 77 -8.05 -15.96 0.13
CA GLY A 77 -6.67 -16.09 0.57
C GLY A 77 -5.68 -15.15 -0.13
N VAL A 78 -4.40 -15.33 0.22
CA VAL A 78 -3.30 -14.47 -0.23
C VAL A 78 -2.24 -15.31 -0.95
N ARG A 79 -1.91 -14.92 -2.18
CA ARG A 79 -0.79 -15.49 -2.93
C ARG A 79 0.46 -14.64 -2.71
N ILE A 80 1.45 -15.19 -2.01
CA ILE A 80 2.70 -14.49 -1.73
C ILE A 80 3.70 -14.70 -2.87
N HIS A 81 4.16 -13.60 -3.47
CA HIS A 81 5.27 -13.54 -4.43
C HIS A 81 6.49 -12.96 -3.72
N ARG A 82 7.57 -13.73 -3.60
CA ARG A 82 8.80 -13.24 -2.99
C ARG A 82 9.67 -12.52 -4.02
N LEU A 83 10.07 -11.30 -3.70
CA LEU A 83 10.95 -10.48 -4.51
C LEU A 83 12.26 -10.24 -3.78
N THR A 84 13.38 -10.27 -4.50
CA THR A 84 14.68 -9.92 -3.91
C THR A 84 14.77 -8.43 -3.64
N GLY A 85 15.63 -8.03 -2.70
CA GLY A 85 15.87 -6.63 -2.34
C GLY A 85 15.04 -6.14 -1.15
N TYR A 86 15.10 -4.83 -0.91
CA TYR A 86 14.42 -4.16 0.19
C TYR A 86 13.22 -3.34 -0.31
N HIS A 87 12.33 -2.97 0.61
CA HIS A 87 11.17 -2.13 0.27
C HIS A 87 11.55 -0.81 -0.41
N HIS A 88 12.68 -0.21 -0.02
CA HIS A 88 13.15 1.05 -0.59
C HIS A 88 13.88 0.91 -1.94
N THR A 89 14.40 -0.29 -2.26
CA THR A 89 15.12 -0.56 -3.52
C THR A 89 14.25 -1.29 -4.55
N LEU A 90 13.01 -1.63 -4.21
CA LEU A 90 12.13 -2.46 -5.03
C LEU A 90 11.84 -1.85 -6.41
N PHE A 91 11.84 -0.51 -6.50
CA PHE A 91 11.55 0.24 -7.73
C PHE A 91 12.80 0.67 -8.50
N GLU A 92 13.96 0.13 -8.15
CA GLU A 92 15.23 0.35 -8.83
C GLU A 92 15.64 -0.89 -9.62
N SER A 93 16.42 -0.74 -10.69
CA SER A 93 16.98 -1.89 -11.41
C SER A 93 18.00 -2.64 -10.51
N PRO A 94 18.03 -3.97 -10.55
CA PRO A 94 17.24 -4.86 -11.42
C PRO A 94 15.88 -5.27 -10.83
N HIS A 95 15.54 -4.86 -9.61
CA HIS A 95 14.35 -5.33 -8.89
C HIS A 95 13.03 -4.92 -9.55
N VAL A 96 12.98 -3.73 -10.16
CA VAL A 96 11.79 -3.22 -10.84
C VAL A 96 11.40 -4.07 -12.06
N GLU A 97 12.40 -4.60 -12.77
CA GLU A 97 12.21 -5.48 -13.93
C GLU A 97 11.59 -6.81 -13.48
N TYR A 98 12.15 -7.40 -12.42
CA TYR A 98 11.62 -8.63 -11.84
C TYR A 98 10.20 -8.44 -11.26
N LEU A 99 9.94 -7.31 -10.60
CA LEU A 99 8.59 -6.97 -10.13
C LEU A 99 7.60 -6.88 -11.30
N ALA A 100 7.99 -6.26 -12.42
CA ALA A 100 7.13 -6.11 -13.59
C ALA A 100 6.76 -7.48 -14.20
N GLU A 101 7.71 -8.41 -14.30
CA GLU A 101 7.46 -9.77 -14.77
C GLU A 101 6.45 -10.51 -13.87
N GLN A 102 6.68 -10.47 -12.55
CA GLN A 102 5.82 -11.13 -11.58
C GLN A 102 4.41 -10.51 -11.55
N LEU A 103 4.31 -9.19 -11.71
CA LEU A 103 3.04 -8.47 -11.80
C LEU A 103 2.27 -8.82 -13.08
N ALA A 104 2.93 -8.86 -14.23
CA ALA A 104 2.31 -9.24 -15.50
C ALA A 104 1.70 -10.65 -15.40
N GLY A 105 2.43 -11.59 -14.80
CA GLY A 105 1.91 -12.94 -14.55
C GLY A 105 0.70 -12.95 -13.60
N ALA A 106 0.68 -12.08 -12.58
CA ALA A 106 -0.48 -11.95 -11.69
C ALA A 106 -1.71 -11.37 -12.39
N MET A 107 -1.53 -10.32 -13.19
CA MET A 107 -2.62 -9.72 -13.96
C MET A 107 -3.23 -10.69 -14.96
N ALA A 108 -2.39 -11.47 -15.66
CA ALA A 108 -2.87 -12.49 -16.60
C ALA A 108 -3.75 -13.55 -15.91
N ARG A 109 -3.40 -13.96 -14.68
CA ARG A 109 -4.23 -14.92 -13.91
C ARG A 109 -5.58 -14.31 -13.51
N SER A 110 -5.60 -13.06 -13.08
CA SER A 110 -6.83 -12.39 -12.68
C SER A 110 -7.81 -12.24 -13.85
N GLN A 111 -7.30 -11.92 -15.04
CA GLN A 111 -8.13 -11.80 -16.26
C GLN A 111 -8.78 -13.13 -16.66
N VAL A 112 -8.04 -14.24 -16.57
CA VAL A 112 -8.59 -15.58 -16.84
C VAL A 112 -9.64 -15.98 -15.79
N ALA A 113 -9.46 -15.60 -14.52
CA ALA A 113 -10.41 -15.90 -13.46
C ALA A 113 -11.76 -15.17 -13.65
N GLU A 114 -11.76 -13.95 -14.18
CA GLU A 114 -12.98 -13.19 -14.48
C GLU A 114 -13.80 -13.80 -15.63
N GLU A 115 -13.15 -14.39 -16.64
CA GLU A 115 -13.84 -15.02 -17.79
C GLU A 115 -14.52 -16.35 -17.45
N THR A 116 -14.18 -16.98 -16.32
CA THR A 116 -14.69 -18.31 -15.95
C THR A 116 -15.88 -18.27 -14.98
N GLN A 117 -16.37 -17.09 -14.60
CA GLN A 117 -17.54 -16.99 -13.72
C GLN A 117 -18.83 -17.26 -14.51
N PRO A 118 -19.64 -18.27 -14.13
CA PRO A 118 -20.94 -18.47 -14.76
C PRO A 118 -21.83 -17.28 -14.44
N VAL A 119 -22.41 -16.68 -15.47
CA VAL A 119 -23.49 -15.70 -15.34
C VAL A 119 -24.63 -16.37 -14.58
N ALA A 120 -24.87 -15.92 -13.35
CA ALA A 120 -26.01 -16.32 -12.53
C ALA A 120 -27.25 -15.50 -12.91
#